data_AF-A0A2G2MZB4-F1
#
_entry.id   AF-A0A2G2MZB4-F1
#
_cell.length_a   1.000
_cell.length_b   1.000
_cell.length_c   1.000
_cell.angle_alpha   90.00
_cell.angle_beta   90.00
_cell.angle_gamma   90.00
#
_symmetry.space_group_name_H-M   'P 1'
#
loop_
_entity.id
_entity.type
_entity.pdbx_description
1 polymer ?
#
loop_
_entity_poly.entity_id
_entity_poly.type
_entity_poly.pdbx_seq_one_letter_code
_entity_poly.pdbx_strand_id
1 'polypeptide(L)'
;MIFREWRLHWNEFVSKVLLRCTGTSYPAINSTDLSKIKIKLPPLKEQQKIAQVLTQADKEIDLLKNELEALKEQKRGLMQGLLNGGVRVMV
;
A
#
# COMPACT_ATOMS: atom_id res chain seq x y z
N MET A 1 -1.12 -13.33 3.93
CA MET A 1 -2.20 -13.04 2.95
C MET A 1 -1.79 -12.07 1.84
N ILE A 2 -0.74 -11.27 2.03
CA ILE A 2 -0.39 -10.08 1.22
C ILE A 2 -0.02 -10.37 -0.26
N PHE A 3 0.67 -11.46 -0.59
CA PHE A 3 1.08 -11.74 -1.99
C PHE A 3 -0.10 -11.93 -2.97
N ARG A 4 -1.25 -12.40 -2.48
CA ARG A 4 -2.44 -12.58 -3.33
C ARG A 4 -3.10 -11.25 -3.70
N GLU A 5 -3.08 -10.28 -2.79
CA GLU A 5 -3.68 -8.96 -2.98
C GLU A 5 -2.82 -8.08 -3.90
N TRP A 6 -1.51 -8.05 -3.69
CA TRP A 6 -0.58 -7.30 -4.55
C TRP A 6 -0.63 -7.71 -6.02
N ARG A 7 -0.90 -8.99 -6.28
CA ARG A 7 -1.00 -9.51 -7.64
C ARG A 7 -2.21 -8.95 -8.41
N LEU A 8 -3.29 -8.59 -7.72
CA LEU A 8 -4.46 -7.96 -8.32
C LEU A 8 -4.17 -6.51 -8.77
N HIS A 9 -3.15 -5.87 -8.18
CA HIS A 9 -2.69 -4.54 -8.55
C HIS A 9 -1.60 -4.56 -9.64
N TRP A 10 -1.20 -5.74 -10.10
CA TRP A 10 -0.23 -5.87 -11.18
C TRP A 10 -0.85 -5.32 -12.48
N ASN A 11 -0.24 -4.26 -13.04
CA ASN A 11 -0.78 -3.53 -14.20
C ASN A 11 -1.20 -4.45 -15.35
N GLU A 12 -0.43 -5.51 -15.65
CA GLU A 12 -0.77 -6.45 -16.72
C GLU A 12 -2.07 -7.23 -16.45
N PHE A 13 -2.36 -7.57 -15.20
CA PHE A 13 -3.61 -8.23 -14.82
C PHE A 13 -4.78 -7.25 -14.91
N VAL A 14 -4.61 -6.05 -14.35
CA VAL A 14 -5.63 -4.98 -14.40
C VAL A 14 -5.98 -4.63 -15.84
N SER A 15 -5.00 -4.46 -16.73
CA SER A 15 -5.25 -4.22 -18.15
C SER A 15 -6.01 -5.36 -18.83
N LYS A 16 -5.70 -6.62 -18.49
CA LYS A 16 -6.42 -7.79 -19.03
C LYS A 16 -7.86 -7.86 -18.54
N VAL A 17 -8.13 -7.43 -17.30
CA VAL A 17 -9.48 -7.33 -16.75
C VAL A 17 -10.24 -6.20 -17.44
N LEU A 18 -9.67 -5.00 -17.51
CA LEU A 18 -10.31 -3.83 -18.14
C LEU A 18 -10.66 -4.07 -19.61
N LEU A 19 -9.80 -4.77 -20.37
CA LEU A 19 -10.08 -5.13 -21.77
C LEU A 19 -11.33 -6.02 -21.94
N ARG A 20 -11.69 -6.78 -20.89
CA ARG A 20 -12.83 -7.71 -20.89
C ARG A 20 -14.04 -7.12 -20.16
N CYS A 21 -13.94 -5.90 -19.65
CA CYS A 21 -15.08 -5.20 -19.10
C CYS A 21 -16.00 -4.73 -20.23
N THR A 22 -17.30 -4.79 -19.98
CA THR A 22 -18.37 -4.29 -20.84
C THR A 22 -19.05 -3.09 -20.20
N GLY A 23 -19.57 -2.16 -21.01
CA GLY A 23 -20.21 -0.92 -20.54
C GLY A 23 -19.27 0.27 -20.59
N THR A 24 -19.78 1.43 -21.01
CA THR A 24 -19.02 2.67 -21.22
C THR A 24 -18.95 3.54 -19.96
N SER A 25 -20.08 3.72 -19.27
CA SER A 25 -20.15 4.56 -18.06
C SER A 25 -19.78 3.80 -16.77
N TYR A 26 -20.07 2.50 -16.71
CA TYR A 26 -19.70 1.62 -15.60
C TYR A 26 -19.16 0.30 -16.16
N PRO A 27 -17.83 0.21 -16.38
CA PRO A 27 -17.21 -1.01 -16.87
C PRO A 27 -17.40 -2.16 -15.88
N ALA A 28 -18.04 -3.24 -16.32
CA ALA A 28 -18.28 -4.43 -15.52
C ALA A 28 -17.76 -5.68 -16.22
N ILE A 29 -17.17 -6.62 -15.47
CA ILE A 29 -16.71 -7.91 -15.97
C ILE A 29 -17.57 -9.03 -15.37
N ASN A 30 -18.01 -9.97 -16.21
CA ASN A 30 -18.74 -11.14 -15.73
C ASN A 30 -17.78 -12.19 -15.14
N SER A 31 -18.28 -13.02 -14.23
CA SER A 31 -17.48 -14.06 -13.55
C SER A 31 -16.84 -15.05 -14.54
N THR A 32 -17.56 -15.38 -15.62
CA THR A 32 -17.11 -16.31 -16.66
C THR A 32 -15.87 -15.78 -17.39
N ASP A 33 -15.83 -14.49 -17.73
CA ASP A 33 -14.74 -13.86 -18.45
C ASP A 33 -13.56 -13.54 -17.53
N LEU A 34 -13.83 -13.23 -16.26
CA LEU A 34 -12.80 -13.15 -15.23
C LEU A 34 -12.09 -14.49 -15.06
N SER A 35 -12.82 -15.61 -15.03
CA SER A 35 -12.25 -16.97 -14.88
C SER A 35 -11.35 -17.40 -16.06
N LYS A 36 -11.56 -16.83 -17.25
CA LYS A 36 -10.77 -17.12 -18.45
C LYS A 36 -9.41 -16.41 -18.45
N ILE A 37 -9.17 -15.47 -17.54
CA ILE A 37 -7.91 -14.74 -17.46
C ILE A 37 -6.84 -15.68 -16.91
N LYS A 38 -5.96 -16.17 -17.80
CA LYS A 38 -4.80 -16.97 -17.41
C LYS A 38 -3.75 -16.09 -16.75
N ILE A 39 -3.28 -16.53 -15.59
CA ILE A 39 -2.25 -15.84 -14.83
C ILE A 39 -1.05 -16.77 -14.64
N LYS A 40 0.17 -16.29 -14.94
CA LYS A 40 1.41 -17.06 -14.77
C LYS A 40 1.84 -17.11 -13.31
N LEU A 41 1.43 -18.13 -12.56
CA LEU A 41 1.79 -18.28 -11.16
C LEU A 41 3.22 -18.87 -11.03
N PRO A 42 4.19 -18.18 -10.41
CA PRO A 42 5.52 -18.74 -10.18
C PRO A 42 5.47 -19.88 -9.14
N PRO A 43 6.51 -20.71 -9.02
CA PRO A 43 6.57 -21.79 -8.04
C PRO A 43 6.39 -21.29 -6.60
N LEU A 44 5.87 -22.15 -5.71
CA LEU A 44 5.53 -21.78 -4.33
C LEU A 44 6.71 -21.14 -3.57
N LYS A 45 7.92 -21.65 -3.76
CA LYS A 45 9.14 -21.11 -3.14
C LYS A 45 9.42 -19.67 -3.54
N GLU A 46 9.19 -19.33 -4.80
CA GLU A 46 9.34 -17.98 -5.31
C GLU A 46 8.22 -17.07 -4.80
N GLN A 47 6.98 -17.57 -4.77
CA GLN A 47 5.85 -16.84 -4.17
C GLN A 47 6.13 -16.47 -2.70
N GLN A 48 6.69 -17.39 -1.92
CA GLN A 48 7.07 -17.15 -0.52
C GLN A 48 8.14 -16.06 -0.40
N LYS A 49 9.17 -16.09 -1.24
CA LYS A 49 10.21 -15.05 -1.25
C LYS A 49 9.64 -13.68 -1.59
N ILE A 50 8.81 -13.60 -2.63
CA ILE A 50 8.17 -12.33 -3.02
C ILE A 50 7.27 -11.84 -1.88
N ALA A 51 6.49 -12.73 -1.27
CA ALA A 51 5.64 -12.40 -0.12
C ALA A 51 6.44 -11.84 1.06
N GLN A 52 7.60 -12.44 1.38
CA GLN A 52 8.48 -11.98 2.45
C GLN A 52 9.01 -10.57 2.19
N VAL A 53 9.51 -10.31 0.98
CA VAL A 53 10.05 -8.99 0.61
C VAL A 53 8.97 -7.92 0.69
N LEU A 54 7.79 -8.17 0.12
CA LEU A 54 6.67 -7.22 0.16
C LEU A 54 6.20 -6.96 1.59
N THR A 55 6.09 -8.02 2.40
CA THR A 55 5.69 -7.89 3.81
C THR A 55 6.71 -7.07 4.61
N GLN A 56 7.99 -7.19 4.30
CA GLN A 56 9.03 -6.40 4.95
C GLN A 56 8.92 -4.91 4.57
N ALA A 57 8.68 -4.62 3.29
CA ALA A 57 8.47 -3.25 2.83
C ALA A 57 7.23 -2.60 3.46
N ASP A 58 6.11 -3.33 3.56
CA ASP A 58 4.89 -2.82 4.22
C ASP A 58 5.15 -2.48 5.70
N LYS A 59 5.87 -3.34 6.43
CA LYS A 59 6.26 -3.06 7.83
C LYS A 59 7.11 -1.81 7.96
N GLU A 60 8.04 -1.61 7.03
CA GLU A 60 8.91 -0.43 7.03
C GLU A 60 8.11 0.85 6.76
N ILE A 61 7.16 0.80 5.83
CA ILE A 61 6.22 1.90 5.57
C ILE A 61 5.42 2.25 6.83
N ASP A 62 4.89 1.25 7.54
CA ASP A 62 4.10 1.48 8.76
C ASP A 62 4.95 2.05 9.90
N LEU A 63 6.19 1.59 10.05
CA LEU A 63 7.14 2.17 11.00
C LEU A 63 7.42 3.65 10.70
N LEU A 64 7.70 3.99 9.44
CA LEU A 64 7.97 5.36 9.02
C LEU A 64 6.75 6.27 9.21
N LYS A 65 5.53 5.76 8.97
CA LYS A 65 4.29 6.51 9.25
C LYS A 65 4.14 6.82 10.73
N ASN A 66 4.40 5.83 11.60
CA ASN A 66 4.31 6.03 13.04
C ASN A 66 5.36 7.03 13.55
N GLU A 67 6.59 6.95 13.03
CA GLU A 67 7.65 7.90 13.34
C GLU A 67 7.28 9.31 12.89
N LEU A 68 6.72 9.46 11.68
CA LEU A 68 6.25 10.74 11.16
C LEU A 68 5.17 11.37 12.06
N GLU A 69 4.19 10.58 12.51
CA GLU A 69 3.14 11.07 13.40
C GLU A 69 3.71 11.45 14.78
N ALA A 70 4.64 10.68 15.34
CA ALA A 70 5.32 11.02 16.58
C ALA A 70 6.09 12.35 16.47
N LEU A 71 6.83 12.55 15.36
CA LEU A 71 7.55 13.79 15.10
C LEU A 71 6.63 15.00 14.92
N LYS A 72 5.47 14.82 14.27
CA LYS A 72 4.45 15.88 14.17
C LYS A 72 3.91 16.26 15.54
N GLU A 73 3.63 15.28 16.39
CA GLU A 73 3.13 15.52 17.75
C GLU A 73 4.18 16.22 18.61
N GLN A 74 5.44 15.77 18.55
CA GLN A 74 6.55 16.41 19.24
C GLN A 74 6.73 17.87 18.78
N LYS A 75 6.71 18.12 17.47
CA LYS A 75 6.78 19.47 16.91
C LYS A 75 5.64 20.36 17.44
N ARG A 76 4.41 19.83 17.50
CA ARG A 76 3.24 20.54 18.03
C ARG A 76 3.42 20.88 19.51
N GLY A 77 3.84 19.91 20.32
CA GLY A 77 4.11 20.11 21.76
C GLY A 77 5.20 21.14 22.02
N LEU A 78 6.30 21.10 21.27
CA LEU A 78 7.38 22.09 21.37
C LEU A 78 6.91 23.50 21.01
N MET A 79 6.14 23.64 19.92
CA MET A 79 5.56 24.93 19.52
C MET A 79 4.65 25.50 20.60
N GLN A 80 3.82 24.66 21.23
CA GLN A 80 2.94 25.09 22.33
C GLN A 80 3.76 25.49 23.58
N GLY A 81 4.83 24.77 23.90
CA GLY A 81 5.73 25.09 25.02
C GLY A 81 6.49 26.40 24.82
N LEU A 82 6.89 26.72 23.58
CA LEU A 82 7.55 27.97 23.21
C LEU A 82 6.58 29.16 23.30
N LEU A 83 5.37 29.03 22.75
CA LEU A 83 4.37 30.11 22.75
C LEU A 83 3.83 30.42 24.14
N ASN A 84 3.77 29.42 25.02
CA ASN A 84 3.26 29.58 26.38
C ASN A 84 4.36 29.96 27.40
N GLY A 85 5.59 30.22 26.96
CA GLY A 85 6.70 30.67 27.80
C GLY A 85 7.31 29.63 28.75
N GLY A 86 6.91 28.35 28.61
CA GLY A 86 7.42 27.24 29.44
C GLY A 86 8.82 26.76 29.04
N VAL A 87 9.23 26.99 27.79
CA VAL A 87 10.59 26.71 27.29
C VAL A 87 11.19 28.02 26.81
N ARG A 88 12.22 28.52 27.49
CA ARG A 88 12.97 29.70 27.05
C ARG A 88 14.14 29.26 26.17
N VAL A 89 14.16 29.73 24.93
CA VAL A 89 15.34 29.58 24.07
C VAL A 89 16.38 30.58 24.55
N MET A 90 17.49 30.11 25.08
CA MET A 90 18.66 30.97 25.26
C MET A 90 19.32 31.13 23.89
N VAL A 91 19.25 32.34 23.35
CA VAL A 91 19.98 32.76 22.14
C VAL A 91 21.26 33.45 22.59
#